data_AF-A0A2Z6T7L1-F1
#
_entry.id   AF-A0A2Z6T7L1-F1
#
_cell.length_a   1.000
_cell.length_b   1.000
_cell.length_c   1.000
_cell.angle_alpha   90.00
_cell.angle_beta   90.00
_cell.angle_gamma   90.00
#
_symmetry.space_group_name_H-M   'P 1'
#
loop_
_entity.id
_entity.type
_entity.pdbx_description
1 polymer ?
#
loop_
_entity_poly.entity_id
_entity_poly.type
_entity_poly.pdbx_seq_one_letter_code
_entity_poly.pdbx_strand_id
1 'polypeptide(L)' 'MTANEKIIALVKPEYLEKIPKIFRKHATEGTCNLIAREHPALYAAFEGDPSAADKEEMTKLVNGIFEQRMKKHKFL' A
#
# COMPACT_ATOMS: atom_id res chain seq x y z
N MET A 1 3.27 9.41 -12.33
CA MET A 1 3.11 8.41 -11.26
C MET A 1 2.11 7.37 -11.72
N THR A 2 2.53 6.11 -11.68
CA THR A 2 1.70 4.92 -11.81
C THR A 2 0.74 4.79 -10.61
N ALA A 3 -0.31 3.95 -10.73
CA ALA A 3 -1.18 3.63 -9.62
C ALA A 3 -0.39 3.13 -8.40
N ASN A 4 0.60 2.25 -8.62
CA ASN A 4 1.49 1.76 -7.57
C ASN A 4 2.22 2.90 -6.84
N GLU A 5 2.83 3.84 -7.57
CA GLU A 5 3.52 4.98 -6.94
C GLU A 5 2.56 5.83 -6.10
N LYS A 6 1.34 6.08 -6.60
CA LYS A 6 0.32 6.84 -5.85
C LYS A 6 -0.14 6.10 -4.59
N ILE A 7 -0.32 4.78 -4.66
CA ILE A 7 -0.71 3.94 -3.51
C ILE A 7 0.42 3.84 -2.49
N ILE A 8 1.66 3.64 -2.94
CA ILE A 8 2.84 3.55 -2.07
C ILE A 8 3.07 4.87 -1.34
N ALA A 9 2.77 6.01 -1.96
CA ALA A 9 2.85 7.32 -1.32
C ALA A 9 1.88 7.49 -0.12
N LEU A 10 0.84 6.66 -0.01
CA LEU A 10 -0.10 6.65 1.12
C LEU A 10 0.38 5.77 2.29
N VAL A 11 1.45 5.00 2.12
CA VAL A 11 2.00 4.14 3.17
C VAL A 11 2.70 5.00 4.22
N LYS A 12 2.43 4.75 5.50
CA LYS A 12 3.12 5.42 6.60
C LYS A 12 4.63 5.20 6.50
N PRO A 13 5.45 6.26 6.61
CA PRO A 13 6.91 6.15 6.46
C PRO A 13 7.52 5.18 7.48
N GLU A 14 6.98 5.14 8.70
CA GLU A 14 7.45 4.26 9.78
C GLU A 14 7.50 2.77 9.39
N TYR A 15 6.57 2.32 8.53
CA TYR A 15 6.53 0.94 8.07
C TYR A 15 7.66 0.67 7.08
N LEU A 16 7.88 1.59 6.14
CA LEU A 16 8.94 1.46 5.14
C LEU A 16 10.32 1.59 5.77
N GLU A 17 10.49 2.42 6.80
CA GLU A 17 11.75 2.61 7.51
C GLU A 17 12.20 1.34 8.22
N LYS A 18 11.27 0.63 8.88
CA LYS A 18 11.54 -0.64 9.58
C LYS A 18 11.82 -1.81 8.64
N ILE A 19 11.35 -1.77 7.39
CA ILE A 19 11.61 -2.83 6.40
C ILE A 19 13.03 -2.63 5.81
N PRO A 20 13.89 -3.67 5.80
CA PRO A 20 15.20 -3.58 5.14
C PRO A 20 15.06 -3.23 3.66
N LYS A 21 15.92 -2.34 3.14
CA LYS A 21 15.82 -1.78 1.78
C LYS A 21 15.67 -2.85 0.68
N ILE A 22 16.36 -3.98 0.81
CA ILE A 22 16.30 -5.11 -0.13
C ILE A 22 14.91 -5.74 -0.26
N PHE A 23 14.08 -5.66 0.79
CA PHE A 23 12.74 -6.22 0.82
C PHE A 23 11.64 -5.19 0.55
N ARG A 24 11.94 -3.88 0.59
CA ARG A 24 10.94 -2.82 0.41
C ARG A 24 10.20 -2.96 -0.92
N LYS A 25 10.94 -3.16 -2.02
CA LYS A 25 10.37 -3.33 -3.36
C LYS A 25 9.38 -4.51 -3.39
N HIS A 26 9.80 -5.66 -2.88
CA HIS A 26 8.95 -6.85 -2.81
C HIS A 26 7.71 -6.63 -1.94
N ALA A 27 7.86 -5.97 -0.79
CA ALA A 27 6.76 -5.66 0.11
C ALA A 27 5.74 -4.72 -0.54
N THR A 28 6.19 -3.66 -1.19
CA THR A 28 5.31 -2.68 -1.84
C THR A 28 4.62 -3.27 -3.07
N GLU A 29 5.36 -3.94 -3.97
CA GLU A 29 4.78 -4.60 -5.15
C GLU A 29 3.77 -5.68 -4.73
N GLY A 30 4.12 -6.50 -3.74
CA GLY A 30 3.22 -7.53 -3.22
C GLY A 30 1.96 -6.97 -2.55
N THR A 31 2.01 -5.77 -1.97
CA THR A 31 0.81 -5.09 -1.45
C THR A 31 -0.04 -4.54 -2.59
N CYS A 32 0.56 -3.86 -3.57
CA CYS A 32 -0.16 -3.33 -4.72
C CYS A 32 -0.83 -4.44 -5.54
N ASN A 33 -0.15 -5.56 -5.79
CA ASN A 33 -0.71 -6.70 -6.52
C ASN A 33 -1.89 -7.32 -5.76
N LEU A 34 -1.82 -7.39 -4.43
CA LEU A 34 -2.94 -7.86 -3.62
C LEU A 34 -4.15 -6.92 -3.75
N ILE A 35 -3.93 -5.61 -3.65
CA ILE A 35 -5.00 -4.61 -3.78
C ILE A 35 -5.61 -4.64 -5.18
N ALA A 36 -4.79 -4.73 -6.24
CA ALA A 36 -5.27 -4.83 -7.62
C ALA A 36 -6.16 -6.07 -7.84
N ARG A 37 -5.87 -7.18 -7.14
CA ARG A 37 -6.63 -8.43 -7.23
C ARG A 37 -7.92 -8.41 -6.42
N GLU A 38 -7.86 -7.95 -5.17
CA GLU A 38 -8.98 -8.03 -4.22
C GLU A 38 -9.90 -6.79 -4.28
N HIS A 39 -9.34 -5.63 -4.65
CA HIS A 39 -10.03 -4.34 -4.74
C HIS A 39 -9.79 -3.69 -6.12
N PRO A 40 -10.11 -4.36 -7.23
CA PRO A 40 -9.76 -3.89 -8.57
C PRO A 40 -10.37 -2.53 -8.91
N ALA A 41 -11.60 -2.23 -8.46
CA ALA A 41 -12.25 -0.95 -8.70
C ALA A 41 -11.53 0.20 -7.98
N LEU A 42 -11.18 0.00 -6.71
CA LEU A 42 -10.43 0.99 -5.92
C LEU A 42 -9.02 1.17 -6.49
N TYR A 43 -8.35 0.10 -6.94
CA TYR A 43 -7.06 0.20 -7.60
C TYR A 43 -7.14 0.98 -8.92
N ALA A 44 -8.16 0.72 -9.75
CA ALA A 44 -8.38 1.41 -11.02
C ALA A 44 -8.60 2.93 -10.84
N ALA A 45 -9.23 3.36 -9.74
CA ALA A 45 -9.36 4.79 -9.41
C ALA A 45 -7.98 5.50 -9.30
N PHE A 46 -6.94 4.76 -8.92
CA PHE A 46 -5.57 5.28 -8.82
C PHE A 46 -4.82 5.26 -10.17
N GLU A 47 -5.32 4.59 -11.19
CA GLU A 47 -4.82 4.75 -12.56
C GLU A 47 -5.17 6.15 -13.10
N GLY A 48 -6.34 6.68 -12.73
CA GLY A 48 -6.80 8.04 -13.00
C GLY A 48 -6.51 9.04 -11.88
N ASP A 49 -7.45 9.96 -11.60
CA ASP A 49 -7.38 10.85 -10.45
C ASP A 49 -8.35 10.37 -9.35
N PRO A 50 -7.85 9.77 -8.26
CA PRO A 50 -8.70 9.21 -7.22
C PRO A 50 -9.36 10.33 -6.42
N SER A 51 -10.63 10.13 -6.06
CA SER A 51 -11.38 11.05 -5.22
C SER A 51 -10.81 11.10 -3.78
N ALA A 52 -11.27 12.07 -2.99
CA ALA A 52 -10.90 12.12 -1.57
C ALA A 52 -11.33 10.86 -0.81
N ALA A 53 -12.49 10.30 -1.14
CA ALA A 53 -12.98 9.06 -0.56
C ALA A 53 -12.09 7.87 -0.93
N ASP A 54 -11.71 7.74 -2.22
CA ASP A 54 -10.81 6.68 -2.69
C ASP A 54 -9.44 6.76 -2.00
N LYS A 55 -8.91 7.98 -1.80
CA LYS A 55 -7.66 8.22 -1.06
C LYS A 55 -7.76 7.78 0.39
N GLU A 56 -8.85 8.10 1.08
CA GLU A 56 -9.05 7.70 2.46
C GLU A 56 -9.18 6.18 2.61
N GLU A 57 -9.98 5.54 1.74
CA GLU A 57 -10.18 4.09 1.73
C GLU A 57 -8.88 3.36 1.43
N MET A 58 -8.16 3.77 0.38
CA MET A 58 -6.86 3.20 0.03
C MET A 58 -5.83 3.38 1.13
N THR A 59 -5.80 4.54 1.80
CA THR A 59 -4.89 4.80 2.93
C THR A 59 -5.14 3.82 4.07
N LYS A 60 -6.40 3.59 4.44
CA LYS A 60 -6.77 2.61 5.47
C LYS A 60 -6.37 1.19 5.05
N LEU A 61 -6.68 0.81 3.82
CA LEU A 61 -6.41 -0.52 3.27
C LEU A 61 -4.91 -0.82 3.22
N VAL A 62 -4.13 0.03 2.54
CA VAL A 62 -2.70 -0.20 2.34
C VAL A 62 -1.95 -0.24 3.67
N ASN A 63 -2.25 0.68 4.59
CA ASN A 63 -1.60 0.71 5.90
C ASN A 63 -2.06 -0.44 6.80
N GLY A 64 -3.31 -0.89 6.68
CA GLY A 64 -3.80 -2.09 7.38
C GLY A 64 -3.08 -3.37 6.93
N ILE A 65 -2.78 -3.50 5.64
CA ILE A 65 -1.98 -4.62 5.10
C ILE A 65 -0.55 -4.57 5.63
N PHE A 66 0.09 -3.40 5.61
CA PHE A 66 1.43 -3.24 6.16
C PHE A 66 1.45 -3.53 7.66
N GLU A 67 0.54 -2.97 8.44
CA GLU A 67 0.47 -3.21 9.88
C GLU A 67 0.37 -4.71 10.22
N GLN A 68 -0.51 -5.44 9.53
CA GLN A 68 -0.66 -6.89 9.71
C GLN A 68 0.65 -7.65 9.41
N ARG A 69 1.32 -7.29 8.30
CA ARG A 69 2.63 -7.88 7.96
C ARG A 69 3.67 -7.55 9.03
N MET A 70 3.72 -6.30 9.49
CA MET A 70 4.68 -5.85 10.50
C MET A 70 4.49 -6.59 11.83
N LYS A 71 3.25 -6.75 12.30
CA LYS A 71 2.90 -7.55 13.49
C LYS A 71 3.33 -9.02 13.31
N LYS A 72 3.05 -9.63 12.16
CA LYS A 72 3.44 -11.01 11.86
C LYS A 72 4.95 -11.23 11.93
N HIS A 73 5.73 -10.24 11.53
CA HIS A 73 7.20 -10.27 11.55
C HIS A 73 7.83 -9.67 12.82
N LYS A 74 7.02 -9.33 13.84
CA LYS A 74 7.45 -8.74 15.13
C LYS A 74 8.22 -7.42 14.99
N PHE A 75 7.84 -6.60 14.03
CA PHE A 75 8.36 -5.23 13.86
C PHE A 75 7.54 -4.15 14.59
N LEU A 76 6.37 -4.53 15.10
CA LEU A 76 5.46 -3.74 15.93
C LEU A 76 5.24 -4.44 17.25
#